data_AF-A0A261B667-F1
#
_entry.id   AF-A0A261B667-F1
#
_cell.length_a   1.000
_cell.length_b   1.000
_cell.length_c   1.000
_cell.angle_alpha   90.00
_cell.angle_beta   90.00
_cell.angle_gamma   90.00
#
_symmetry.space_group_name_H-M   'P 1'
#
loop_
_entity.id
_entity.type
_entity.pdbx_description
1 polymer ?
#
loop_
_entity_poly.entity_id
_entity_poly.type
_entity_poly.pdbx_seq_one_letter_code
_entity_poly.pdbx_strand_id
1 'polypeptide(L)'
;MKRTFRICLVITLILFFVYLLVIVDYGEFTSPLPIIYSNQCHISVWNHVETHSISPSFRKAMSRHLWMTLDLSREGSQNYTQLSLIGAYVYPKYISITINSQSMVKQSVYCRYFDCKRNELLGSEWKGVIFPESVVHCPRRKGAEFVSVTKEMRDEPPTPMRLKYRIYERPVHNLSICVAAFYGNEPKWIQIAEFIEHHKMEGATFFYFHIGNISSYDRRILDEYQKVQGFRIDLTTYSSGDIEVKVLQEKYERPFYAWQLIEIQDCHMRSKYHSKWTAFIDIDERIHTTEKNKTFIDILNELDETNVAEIKMPHVKVVKNGETPPKYENSEQIKNEIFTRKYTKTAPPAWYASKAVIRPDRIGIMSIHEVIALEPGYKSIEMDSKKLVFRHYKDTLHRVSGNDWAQNETISDNPISSEYTDLLAKKVIEKVKFVYEKVPANCSTIPVYMTSSRHEQKR
;
A
#
# COMPACT_ATOMS: atom_id res chain seq x y z
N MET A 1 -9.76 52.68 -18.87
CA MET A 1 -8.37 52.30 -19.23
C MET A 1 -7.42 52.24 -18.04
N LYS A 2 -7.23 53.31 -17.24
CA LYS A 2 -6.26 53.33 -16.11
C LYS A 2 -6.56 52.37 -14.95
N ARG A 3 -7.84 52.12 -14.63
CA ARG A 3 -8.24 51.21 -13.54
C ARG A 3 -8.02 49.74 -13.88
N THR A 4 -8.37 49.35 -15.11
CA THR A 4 -8.15 47.99 -15.65
C THR A 4 -6.67 47.65 -15.75
N PHE A 5 -5.83 48.62 -16.16
CA PHE A 5 -4.38 48.46 -16.20
C PHE A 5 -3.77 48.30 -14.80
N ARG A 6 -4.21 49.07 -13.81
CA ARG A 6 -3.76 48.91 -12.41
C ARG A 6 -4.14 47.56 -11.82
N ILE A 7 -5.33 47.06 -12.10
CA ILE A 7 -5.76 45.73 -11.65
C ILE A 7 -4.93 44.63 -12.33
N CYS A 8 -4.69 44.74 -13.64
CA CYS A 8 -3.82 43.80 -14.36
C CYS A 8 -2.39 43.83 -13.82
N LEU A 9 -1.83 45.00 -13.53
CA LEU A 9 -0.48 45.15 -12.98
C LEU A 9 -0.38 44.48 -11.60
N VAL A 10 -1.36 44.69 -10.72
CA VAL A 10 -1.41 44.08 -9.39
C VAL A 10 -1.52 42.56 -9.49
N ILE A 11 -2.39 42.04 -10.36
CA ILE A 11 -2.51 40.59 -10.60
C ILE A 11 -1.19 40.03 -11.15
N THR A 12 -0.55 40.73 -12.07
CA THR A 12 0.73 40.30 -12.67
C THR A 12 1.86 40.31 -11.62
N LEU A 13 1.91 41.31 -10.75
CA LEU A 13 2.88 41.38 -9.65
C LEU A 13 2.65 40.27 -8.61
N ILE A 14 1.39 39.96 -8.28
CA ILE A 14 1.05 38.84 -7.39
C ILE A 14 1.46 37.52 -8.04
N LEU A 15 1.14 37.30 -9.32
CA LEU A 15 1.54 36.10 -10.05
C LEU A 15 3.06 35.98 -10.17
N PHE A 16 3.77 37.08 -10.39
CA PHE A 16 5.23 37.12 -10.43
C PHE A 16 5.84 36.84 -9.05
N PHE A 17 5.26 37.37 -7.98
CA PHE A 17 5.72 37.11 -6.62
C PHE A 17 5.47 35.64 -6.21
N VAL A 18 4.31 35.08 -6.56
CA VAL A 18 4.01 33.65 -6.39
C VAL A 18 4.97 32.80 -7.23
N TYR A 19 5.26 33.19 -8.47
CA TYR A 19 6.24 32.52 -9.33
C TYR A 19 7.65 32.54 -8.74
N LEU A 20 8.09 33.68 -8.19
CA LEU A 20 9.38 33.80 -7.52
C LEU A 20 9.44 32.95 -6.25
N LEU A 21 8.41 32.93 -5.41
CA LEU A 21 8.36 32.07 -4.22
C LEU A 21 8.44 30.58 -4.60
N VAL A 22 7.76 30.18 -5.67
CA VAL A 22 7.81 28.81 -6.18
C VAL A 22 9.18 28.47 -6.76
N ILE A 23 9.90 29.42 -7.38
CA ILE A 23 11.24 29.16 -7.97
C ILE A 23 12.35 29.20 -6.93
N VAL A 24 12.29 30.10 -5.95
CA VAL A 24 13.32 30.22 -4.91
C VAL A 24 13.39 28.95 -4.07
N ASP A 25 12.25 28.31 -3.79
CA ASP A 25 12.20 27.00 -3.10
C ASP A 25 12.72 25.84 -3.98
N TYR A 26 12.83 26.04 -5.30
CA TYR A 26 13.47 25.12 -6.25
C TYR A 26 14.94 25.46 -6.54
N GLY A 27 15.45 26.58 -6.02
CA GLY A 27 16.71 27.19 -6.46
C GLY A 27 17.99 26.73 -5.75
N GLU A 28 17.90 25.98 -4.64
CA GLU A 28 19.07 25.47 -3.91
C GLU A 28 19.31 23.97 -4.12
N PHE A 29 19.07 23.47 -5.33
CA PHE A 29 19.53 22.13 -5.69
C PHE A 29 20.82 22.24 -6.48
N THR A 30 21.91 21.79 -5.86
CA THR A 30 23.23 21.68 -6.48
C THR A 30 23.11 21.00 -7.84
N SER A 31 23.62 21.67 -8.89
CA SER A 31 23.87 21.02 -10.18
C SER A 31 24.62 19.71 -9.92
N PRO A 32 24.15 18.56 -10.42
CA PRO A 32 24.88 17.31 -10.23
C PRO A 32 26.29 17.48 -10.83
N LEU A 33 27.30 17.04 -10.09
CA LEU A 33 28.64 16.86 -10.63
C LEU A 33 28.55 15.86 -11.82
N PRO A 34 29.47 15.92 -12.79
CA PRO A 34 29.47 14.95 -13.89
C PRO A 34 29.46 13.52 -13.31
N ILE A 35 28.40 12.77 -13.62
CA ILE A 35 28.21 11.42 -13.08
C ILE A 35 29.22 10.48 -13.72
N ILE A 36 29.98 9.79 -12.88
CA ILE A 36 30.96 8.80 -13.33
C ILE A 36 30.26 7.44 -13.39
N TYR A 37 29.96 6.98 -14.61
CA TYR A 37 29.35 5.67 -14.83
C TYR A 37 30.40 4.56 -14.89
N SER A 38 30.09 3.42 -14.29
CA SER A 38 30.84 2.19 -14.49
C SER A 38 30.45 1.54 -15.83
N ASN A 39 31.42 1.25 -16.69
CA ASN A 39 31.19 0.55 -17.97
C ASN A 39 30.79 -0.92 -17.82
N GLN A 40 30.65 -1.44 -16.59
CA GLN A 40 30.44 -2.86 -16.32
C GLN A 40 28.96 -3.24 -16.10
N CYS A 41 28.04 -2.28 -16.04
CA CYS A 41 26.62 -2.54 -15.84
C CYS A 41 25.84 -2.35 -17.14
N HIS A 42 25.03 -3.35 -17.51
CA HIS A 42 24.06 -3.20 -18.59
C HIS A 42 22.89 -2.32 -18.12
N ILE A 43 22.72 -1.16 -18.74
CA ILE A 43 21.63 -0.24 -18.43
C ILE A 43 20.41 -0.61 -19.28
N SER A 44 19.29 -0.95 -18.64
CA SER A 44 18.04 -1.22 -19.37
C SER A 44 17.50 0.03 -20.06
N VAL A 45 16.77 -0.11 -21.18
CA VAL A 45 16.22 1.02 -21.94
C VAL A 45 15.38 1.96 -21.07
N TRP A 46 14.51 1.42 -20.22
CA TRP A 46 13.68 2.22 -19.31
C TRP A 46 14.52 3.07 -18.33
N ASN A 47 15.78 2.68 -18.07
CA ASN A 47 16.69 3.32 -17.12
C ASN A 47 17.71 4.27 -17.79
N HIS A 48 17.51 4.61 -19.06
CA HIS A 48 18.26 5.65 -19.78
C HIS A 48 17.70 7.06 -19.56
N VAL A 49 17.02 7.30 -18.43
CA VAL A 49 16.34 8.56 -18.12
C VAL A 49 17.00 9.21 -16.92
N GLU A 50 17.28 10.50 -17.07
CA GLU A 50 17.76 11.36 -15.99
C GLU A 50 16.85 12.57 -15.86
N THR A 51 16.48 12.91 -14.63
CA THR A 51 15.69 14.11 -14.35
C THR A 51 16.45 15.05 -13.44
N HIS A 52 16.46 16.34 -13.77
CA HIS A 52 17.15 17.33 -12.94
C HIS A 52 16.26 17.85 -11.80
N SER A 53 14.94 17.62 -11.84
CA SER A 53 14.01 18.03 -10.80
C SER A 53 12.81 17.07 -10.69
N ILE A 54 12.10 17.13 -9.57
CA ILE A 54 11.03 16.17 -9.19
C ILE A 54 9.64 16.56 -9.71
N SER A 55 9.45 17.74 -10.32
CA SER A 55 8.14 18.15 -10.86
C SER A 55 8.26 18.94 -12.16
N PRO A 56 7.75 18.42 -13.29
CA PRO A 56 7.72 19.18 -14.54
C PRO A 56 6.45 20.03 -14.72
N SER A 57 5.44 19.91 -13.83
CA SER A 57 4.19 20.69 -13.93
C SER A 57 4.14 21.77 -12.86
N PHE A 58 4.01 23.03 -13.30
CA PHE A 58 3.85 24.19 -12.41
C PHE A 58 2.71 24.00 -11.40
N ARG A 59 1.55 23.46 -11.84
CA ARG A 59 0.40 23.24 -10.95
C ARG A 59 0.73 22.25 -9.84
N LYS A 60 1.38 21.12 -10.17
CA LYS A 60 1.77 20.10 -9.18
C LYS A 60 2.83 20.61 -8.23
N ALA A 61 3.82 21.36 -8.75
CA ALA A 61 4.84 22.00 -7.96
C ALA A 61 4.23 22.98 -6.93
N MET A 62 3.31 23.85 -7.40
CA MET A 62 2.61 24.81 -6.56
C MET A 62 1.72 24.13 -5.52
N SER A 63 0.98 23.09 -5.89
CA SER A 63 0.17 22.31 -4.94
C SER A 63 1.03 21.66 -3.88
N ARG A 64 2.14 21.01 -4.26
CA ARG A 64 3.07 20.41 -3.30
C ARG A 64 3.66 21.45 -2.36
N HIS A 65 4.07 22.61 -2.87
CA HIS A 65 4.57 23.72 -2.05
C HIS A 65 3.49 24.17 -1.06
N LEU A 66 2.26 24.43 -1.52
CA LEU A 66 1.15 24.82 -0.64
C LEU A 66 0.89 23.77 0.45
N TRP A 67 0.87 22.49 0.11
CA TRP A 67 0.64 21.42 1.08
C TRP A 67 1.76 21.32 2.11
N MET A 68 3.01 21.57 1.71
CA MET A 68 4.14 21.70 2.63
C MET A 68 3.93 22.91 3.54
N THR A 69 3.65 24.10 2.99
CA THR A 69 3.44 25.33 3.78
C THR A 69 2.33 25.17 4.81
N LEU A 70 1.27 24.44 4.47
CA LEU A 70 0.11 24.16 5.35
C LEU A 70 0.33 22.98 6.31
N ASP A 71 1.49 22.32 6.31
CA ASP A 71 1.81 21.18 7.18
C ASP A 71 0.82 20.00 7.08
N LEU A 72 0.21 19.79 5.90
CA LEU A 72 -0.88 18.81 5.71
C LEU A 72 -0.46 17.36 5.91
N SER A 73 0.83 17.04 5.83
CA SER A 73 1.31 15.66 6.02
C SER A 73 1.91 15.42 7.40
N ARG A 74 1.95 16.41 8.31
CA ARG A 74 2.72 16.27 9.54
C ARG A 74 2.05 15.31 10.52
N GLU A 75 2.76 14.25 10.90
CA GLU A 75 2.28 13.26 11.87
C GLU A 75 3.24 13.18 13.06
N GLY A 76 2.80 13.58 14.25
CA GLY A 76 3.64 13.78 15.44
C GLY A 76 3.70 12.59 16.40
N SER A 77 3.54 11.36 15.91
CA SER A 77 3.24 10.21 16.75
C SER A 77 4.47 9.55 17.39
N GLN A 78 5.65 9.71 16.78
CA GLN A 78 6.92 9.12 17.24
C GLN A 78 8.11 10.00 16.87
N ASN A 79 8.92 10.38 17.86
CA ASN A 79 10.09 11.26 17.66
C ASN A 79 11.44 10.53 17.75
N TYR A 80 11.46 9.28 18.21
CA TYR A 80 12.67 8.46 18.33
C TYR A 80 12.69 7.42 17.21
N THR A 81 13.21 7.79 16.05
CA THR A 81 13.24 6.90 14.88
C THR A 81 14.64 6.85 14.26
N GLN A 82 15.00 5.70 13.70
CA GLN A 82 16.19 5.58 12.87
C GLN A 82 15.80 5.68 11.40
N LEU A 83 16.53 6.52 10.65
CA LEU A 83 16.36 6.60 9.21
C LEU A 83 16.68 5.23 8.59
N SER A 84 15.63 4.54 8.19
CA SER A 84 15.69 3.21 7.58
C SER A 84 14.71 3.17 6.42
N LEU A 85 15.12 2.48 5.35
CA LEU A 85 14.36 2.41 4.12
C LEU A 85 13.32 1.30 4.23
N ILE A 86 12.12 1.60 3.78
CA ILE A 86 11.00 0.66 3.68
C ILE A 86 10.83 0.22 2.23
N GLY A 87 10.80 1.16 1.28
CA GLY A 87 10.49 0.91 -0.12
C GLY A 87 11.19 1.91 -1.04
N ALA A 88 11.46 1.49 -2.28
CA ALA A 88 11.95 2.38 -3.33
C ALA A 88 11.27 2.04 -4.66
N TYR A 89 10.65 3.04 -5.29
CA TYR A 89 9.76 2.88 -6.43
C TYR A 89 10.16 3.85 -7.54
N VAL A 90 10.43 3.36 -8.74
CA VAL A 90 10.75 4.20 -9.89
C VAL A 90 9.50 4.46 -10.72
N TYR A 91 9.09 5.73 -10.75
CA TYR A 91 7.99 6.22 -11.58
C TYR A 91 8.52 6.84 -12.88
N PRO A 92 7.65 7.19 -13.85
CA PRO A 92 8.10 7.76 -15.11
C PRO A 92 9.02 9.00 -14.96
N LYS A 93 8.75 9.85 -13.96
CA LYS A 93 9.40 11.16 -13.81
C LYS A 93 10.37 11.28 -12.62
N TYR A 94 10.21 10.44 -11.61
CA TYR A 94 10.97 10.54 -10.35
C TYR A 94 10.98 9.19 -9.63
N ILE A 95 11.80 9.07 -8.60
CA ILE A 95 11.87 7.94 -7.69
C ILE A 95 11.20 8.35 -6.38
N SER A 96 10.37 7.48 -5.80
CA SER A 96 9.84 7.65 -4.46
C SER A 96 10.46 6.62 -3.52
N ILE A 97 10.94 7.09 -2.39
CA ILE A 97 11.56 6.28 -1.34
C ILE A 97 10.72 6.43 -0.08
N THR A 98 10.20 5.33 0.45
CA THR A 98 9.50 5.31 1.73
C THR A 98 10.49 4.95 2.83
N ILE A 99 10.41 5.67 3.94
CA ILE A 99 11.28 5.50 5.11
C ILE A 99 10.45 5.19 6.34
N ASN A 100 11.04 4.58 7.36
CA ASN A 100 10.32 4.27 8.59
C ASN A 100 10.24 5.46 9.56
N SER A 101 11.03 6.52 9.33
CA SER A 101 11.05 7.67 10.24
C SER A 101 9.81 8.54 10.15
N GLN A 102 9.33 8.99 11.31
CA GLN A 102 8.24 9.97 11.46
C GLN A 102 8.79 11.29 12.06
N SER A 103 7.96 12.33 12.06
CA SER A 103 8.31 13.68 12.50
C SER A 103 9.48 14.28 11.71
N MET A 104 9.65 13.86 10.45
CA MET A 104 10.75 14.33 9.59
C MET A 104 10.29 15.18 8.40
N VAL A 105 8.99 15.49 8.29
CA VAL A 105 8.46 16.40 7.26
C VAL A 105 9.26 17.71 7.20
N LYS A 106 9.55 18.15 5.98
CA LYS A 106 10.38 19.34 5.65
C LYS A 106 11.87 19.23 6.00
N GLN A 107 12.32 18.16 6.64
CA GLN A 107 13.76 17.96 6.85
C GLN A 107 14.46 17.63 5.53
N SER A 108 15.67 18.17 5.38
CA SER A 108 16.56 17.85 4.25
C SER A 108 17.20 16.48 4.45
N VAL A 109 17.34 15.75 3.34
CA VAL A 109 18.05 14.46 3.27
C VAL A 109 18.81 14.38 1.94
N TYR A 110 19.68 13.40 1.77
CA TYR A 110 20.40 13.17 0.52
C TYR A 110 20.00 11.83 -0.09
N CYS A 111 19.47 11.87 -1.32
CA CYS A 111 19.28 10.68 -2.15
C CYS A 111 20.65 10.23 -2.68
N ARG A 112 20.97 8.95 -2.50
CA ARG A 112 22.20 8.30 -2.93
C ARG A 112 21.85 7.21 -3.94
N TYR A 113 22.58 7.10 -5.05
CA TYR A 113 22.25 6.20 -6.15
C TYR A 113 23.35 5.20 -6.40
N PHE A 114 22.97 3.98 -6.74
CA PHE A 114 23.91 2.88 -6.91
C PHE A 114 23.61 2.08 -8.18
N ASP A 115 24.66 1.57 -8.81
CA ASP A 115 24.61 0.75 -10.01
C ASP A 115 24.16 -0.70 -9.73
N CYS A 116 24.15 -1.53 -10.76
CA CYS A 116 23.78 -2.95 -10.69
C CYS A 116 24.66 -3.80 -9.75
N LYS A 117 25.88 -3.33 -9.44
CA LYS A 117 26.84 -3.95 -8.52
C LYS A 117 26.79 -3.34 -7.12
N ARG A 118 25.86 -2.42 -6.87
CA ARG A 118 25.72 -1.64 -5.63
C ARG A 118 26.91 -0.71 -5.37
N ASN A 119 27.65 -0.31 -6.41
CA ASN A 119 28.62 0.77 -6.30
C ASN A 119 27.91 2.10 -6.41
N GLU A 120 28.32 3.07 -5.60
CA GLU A 120 27.73 4.40 -5.64
C GLU A 120 28.09 5.14 -6.93
N LEU A 121 27.08 5.76 -7.54
CA LEU A 121 27.24 6.63 -8.70
C LEU A 121 27.69 8.01 -8.23
N LEU A 122 29.00 8.23 -8.13
CA LEU A 122 29.57 9.48 -7.63
C LEU A 122 29.12 10.69 -8.45
N GLY A 123 28.77 11.79 -7.77
CA GLY A 123 28.26 13.03 -8.36
C GLY A 123 26.77 13.02 -8.70
N SER A 124 26.10 11.88 -8.52
CA SER A 124 24.67 11.73 -8.78
C SER A 124 23.77 12.08 -7.59
N GLU A 125 24.36 12.34 -6.41
CA GLU A 125 23.64 12.66 -5.19
C GLU A 125 22.66 13.82 -5.38
N TRP A 126 21.62 13.82 -4.55
CA TRP A 126 20.59 14.86 -4.63
C TRP A 126 20.08 15.21 -3.24
N LYS A 127 20.19 16.49 -2.87
CA LYS A 127 19.51 16.99 -1.67
C LYS A 127 18.01 16.95 -1.93
N GLY A 128 17.27 16.17 -1.16
CA GLY A 128 15.82 16.06 -1.19
C GLY A 128 15.20 16.60 0.08
N VAL A 129 13.87 16.59 0.12
CA VAL A 129 13.07 16.95 1.29
C VAL A 129 12.07 15.84 1.55
N ILE A 130 11.95 15.43 2.81
CA ILE A 130 10.91 14.47 3.24
C ILE A 130 9.55 15.16 3.14
N PHE A 131 8.76 14.75 2.15
CA PHE A 131 7.37 15.16 1.98
C PHE A 131 6.68 14.34 0.87
N PRO A 132 5.51 13.71 1.14
CA PRO A 132 4.77 13.70 2.42
C PRO A 132 5.54 12.98 3.54
N GLU A 133 4.96 12.89 4.75
CA GLU A 133 5.60 12.20 5.88
C GLU A 133 6.11 10.83 5.46
N SER A 134 7.31 10.50 5.93
CA SER A 134 7.95 9.21 5.64
C SER A 134 8.18 8.91 4.15
N VAL A 135 8.11 9.91 3.26
CA VAL A 135 8.37 9.77 1.82
C VAL A 135 9.38 10.81 1.34
N VAL A 136 10.38 10.34 0.61
CA VAL A 136 11.36 11.17 -0.10
C VAL A 136 11.16 10.98 -1.59
N HIS A 137 10.93 12.08 -2.30
CA HIS A 137 11.02 12.06 -3.75
C HIS A 137 12.43 12.44 -4.18
N CYS A 138 12.98 11.68 -5.13
CA CYS A 138 14.31 11.83 -5.68
C CYS A 138 14.22 11.89 -7.22
N PRO A 139 15.07 12.65 -7.91
CA PRO A 139 15.16 12.58 -9.35
C PRO A 139 15.58 11.19 -9.84
N ARG A 140 15.34 10.92 -11.11
CA ARG A 140 15.88 9.73 -11.77
C ARG A 140 17.34 9.99 -12.14
N ARG A 141 18.18 8.96 -11.97
CA ARG A 141 19.58 8.97 -12.42
C ARG A 141 19.78 7.79 -13.37
N LYS A 142 20.37 8.08 -14.52
CA LYS A 142 20.67 7.04 -15.52
C LYS A 142 21.51 5.94 -14.87
N GLY A 143 21.15 4.68 -15.12
CA GLY A 143 21.91 3.52 -14.62
C GLY A 143 21.74 3.20 -13.12
N ALA A 144 20.96 3.98 -12.36
CA ALA A 144 20.67 3.66 -10.97
C ALA A 144 19.75 2.44 -10.89
N GLU A 145 20.18 1.39 -10.19
CA GLU A 145 19.35 0.20 -9.89
C GLU A 145 18.95 0.12 -8.43
N PHE A 146 19.73 0.74 -7.54
CA PHE A 146 19.44 0.84 -6.13
C PHE A 146 19.55 2.30 -5.68
N VAL A 147 18.84 2.62 -4.61
CA VAL A 147 18.87 3.94 -3.98
C VAL A 147 18.96 3.81 -2.48
N SER A 148 19.55 4.82 -1.85
CA SER A 148 19.55 4.99 -0.41
C SER A 148 19.29 6.46 -0.04
N VAL A 149 19.08 6.71 1.24
CA VAL A 149 18.85 8.06 1.78
C VAL A 149 19.75 8.23 3.00
N THR A 150 20.41 9.38 3.11
CA THR A 150 21.17 9.79 4.29
C THR A 150 20.68 11.13 4.83
N LYS A 151 20.95 11.42 6.11
CA LYS A 151 20.62 12.74 6.68
C LYS A 151 21.61 13.78 6.18
N GLU A 152 22.90 13.47 6.27
CA GLU A 152 23.98 14.29 5.74
C GLU A 152 24.67 13.61 4.55
N MET A 153 25.32 14.40 3.70
CA MET A 153 26.04 13.88 2.52
C MET A 153 27.22 12.98 2.91
N ARG A 154 27.86 13.28 4.04
CA ARG A 154 29.03 12.56 4.57
C ARG A 154 28.68 11.28 5.34
N ASP A 155 27.40 11.05 5.62
CA ASP A 155 26.97 9.86 6.35
C ASP A 155 27.15 8.62 5.48
N GLU A 156 27.43 7.49 6.13
CA GLU A 156 27.42 6.19 5.47
C GLU A 156 25.98 5.83 5.06
N PRO A 157 25.74 5.50 3.77
CA PRO A 157 24.40 5.16 3.32
C PRO A 157 23.94 3.83 3.92
N PRO A 158 22.69 3.74 4.43
CA PRO A 158 22.06 2.46 4.73
C PRO A 158 22.08 1.53 3.51
N THR A 159 21.90 0.22 3.76
CA THR A 159 21.87 -0.80 2.70
C THR A 159 20.96 -0.35 1.55
N PRO A 160 21.50 -0.17 0.33
CA PRO A 160 20.73 0.34 -0.80
C PRO A 160 19.57 -0.58 -1.17
N MET A 161 18.42 0.03 -1.42
CA MET A 161 17.20 -0.66 -1.79
C MET A 161 17.03 -0.69 -3.30
N ARG A 162 16.72 -1.87 -3.84
CA ARG A 162 16.48 -2.03 -5.28
C ARG A 162 15.24 -1.24 -5.70
N LEU A 163 15.35 -0.51 -6.80
CA LEU A 163 14.22 0.21 -7.38
C LEU A 163 13.17 -0.78 -7.90
N LYS A 164 11.95 -0.67 -7.39
CA LYS A 164 10.79 -1.40 -7.90
C LYS A 164 10.19 -0.66 -9.08
N TYR A 165 10.07 -1.37 -10.20
CA TYR A 165 9.52 -0.84 -11.43
C TYR A 165 8.05 -0.43 -11.27
N ARG A 166 7.73 0.82 -11.61
CA ARG A 166 6.38 1.41 -11.60
C ARG A 166 6.17 2.33 -12.82
N ILE A 167 6.84 2.04 -13.93
CA ILE A 167 6.76 2.77 -15.19
C ILE A 167 5.87 1.99 -16.16
N TYR A 168 4.68 1.61 -15.71
CA TYR A 168 3.72 0.90 -16.54
C TYR A 168 2.94 1.89 -17.42
N GLU A 169 2.67 1.52 -18.67
CA GLU A 169 1.83 2.33 -19.56
C GLU A 169 0.39 2.43 -19.06
N ARG A 170 -0.10 1.33 -18.47
CA ARG A 170 -1.40 1.22 -17.81
C ARG A 170 -1.21 0.47 -16.49
N PRO A 171 -2.06 0.74 -15.48
CA PRO A 171 -2.02 -0.04 -14.25
C PRO A 171 -2.15 -1.53 -14.52
N VAL A 172 -1.35 -2.34 -13.82
CA VAL A 172 -1.34 -3.80 -13.92
C VAL A 172 -2.62 -4.39 -13.30
N HIS A 173 -3.12 -3.73 -12.24
CA HIS A 173 -4.30 -4.13 -11.50
C HIS A 173 -5.38 -3.06 -11.56
N ASN A 174 -6.63 -3.44 -11.83
CA ASN A 174 -7.74 -2.49 -11.77
C ASN A 174 -8.09 -2.14 -10.32
N LEU A 175 -8.14 -3.15 -9.45
CA LEU A 175 -8.34 -2.99 -8.02
C LEU A 175 -7.28 -3.79 -7.25
N SER A 176 -6.67 -3.10 -6.30
CA SER A 176 -5.80 -3.70 -5.29
C SER A 176 -6.21 -3.25 -3.89
N ILE A 177 -5.74 -3.96 -2.88
CA ILE A 177 -6.06 -3.66 -1.49
C ILE A 177 -4.79 -3.53 -0.66
N CYS A 178 -4.66 -2.40 0.03
CA CYS A 178 -3.72 -2.17 1.11
C CYS A 178 -4.35 -2.71 2.40
N VAL A 179 -3.73 -3.75 2.96
CA VAL A 179 -4.21 -4.43 4.16
C VAL A 179 -3.39 -3.97 5.35
N ALA A 180 -4.07 -3.23 6.24
CA ALA A 180 -3.49 -2.75 7.49
C ALA A 180 -2.76 -3.87 8.24
N ALA A 181 -1.64 -3.54 8.86
CA ALA A 181 -0.94 -4.42 9.75
C ALA A 181 -1.92 -4.92 10.82
N PHE A 182 -2.06 -6.24 10.90
CA PHE A 182 -2.93 -6.88 11.87
C PHE A 182 -2.15 -7.25 13.14
N TYR A 183 -2.84 -7.16 14.27
CA TYR A 183 -2.28 -7.30 15.61
C TYR A 183 -3.18 -8.19 16.47
N GLY A 184 -2.69 -8.51 17.67
CA GLY A 184 -3.35 -9.39 18.62
C GLY A 184 -2.99 -10.86 18.41
N ASN A 185 -3.41 -11.68 19.36
CA ASN A 185 -3.06 -13.11 19.42
C ASN A 185 -4.13 -14.01 18.81
N GLU A 186 -5.26 -13.45 18.37
CA GLU A 186 -6.32 -14.23 17.76
C GLU A 186 -5.83 -14.81 16.42
N PRO A 187 -6.04 -16.12 16.17
CA PRO A 187 -5.71 -16.78 14.90
C PRO A 187 -6.27 -16.03 13.69
N LYS A 188 -5.45 -15.87 12.64
CA LYS A 188 -5.79 -15.08 11.45
C LYS A 188 -5.97 -15.90 10.18
N TRP A 189 -5.65 -17.20 10.20
CA TRP A 189 -5.66 -18.03 9.00
C TRP A 189 -7.00 -18.08 8.24
N ILE A 190 -8.15 -18.15 8.93
CA ILE A 190 -9.49 -18.03 8.29
C ILE A 190 -9.70 -16.60 7.77
N GLN A 191 -9.42 -15.59 8.59
CA GLN A 191 -9.61 -14.18 8.23
C GLN A 191 -8.82 -13.81 6.98
N ILE A 192 -7.57 -14.28 6.86
CA ILE A 192 -6.71 -14.09 5.69
C ILE A 192 -7.31 -14.74 4.45
N ALA A 193 -7.71 -16.00 4.54
CA ALA A 193 -8.27 -16.73 3.40
C ALA A 193 -9.59 -16.09 2.93
N GLU A 194 -10.49 -15.81 3.86
CA GLU A 194 -11.77 -15.17 3.58
C GLU A 194 -11.61 -13.75 3.06
N PHE A 195 -10.72 -12.93 3.64
CA PHE A 195 -10.46 -11.58 3.18
C PHE A 195 -10.01 -11.57 1.72
N ILE A 196 -9.05 -12.42 1.36
CA ILE A 196 -8.54 -12.47 -0.02
C ILE A 196 -9.62 -12.99 -0.97
N GLU A 197 -10.27 -14.12 -0.67
CA GLU A 197 -11.26 -14.70 -1.58
C GLU A 197 -12.52 -13.84 -1.71
N HIS A 198 -12.98 -13.19 -0.64
CA HIS A 198 -14.08 -12.23 -0.69
C HIS A 198 -13.77 -11.08 -1.63
N HIS A 199 -12.61 -10.44 -1.46
CA HIS A 199 -12.28 -9.28 -2.29
C HIS A 199 -11.93 -9.67 -3.73
N LYS A 200 -11.45 -10.90 -3.99
CA LYS A 200 -11.33 -11.44 -5.34
C LYS A 200 -12.70 -11.59 -6.01
N MET A 201 -13.73 -12.00 -5.27
CA MET A 201 -15.12 -12.03 -5.78
C MET A 201 -15.65 -10.62 -6.11
N GLU A 202 -15.18 -9.61 -5.39
CA GLU A 202 -15.48 -8.18 -5.64
C GLU A 202 -14.58 -7.53 -6.72
N GLY A 203 -13.66 -8.30 -7.32
CA GLY A 203 -12.82 -7.88 -8.44
C GLY A 203 -11.41 -7.39 -8.09
N ALA A 204 -10.98 -7.52 -6.84
CA ALA A 204 -9.59 -7.26 -6.47
C ALA A 204 -8.66 -8.32 -7.08
N THR A 205 -7.51 -7.87 -7.57
CA THR A 205 -6.52 -8.73 -8.25
C THR A 205 -5.15 -8.74 -7.57
N PHE A 206 -4.95 -7.89 -6.56
CA PHE A 206 -3.69 -7.81 -5.84
C PHE A 206 -3.85 -7.27 -4.43
N PHE A 207 -3.01 -7.75 -3.50
CA PHE A 207 -3.05 -7.33 -2.10
C PHE A 207 -1.66 -6.98 -1.58
N TYR A 208 -1.55 -5.83 -0.93
CA TYR A 208 -0.35 -5.40 -0.22
C TYR A 208 -0.56 -5.63 1.28
N PHE A 209 0.07 -6.67 1.81
CA PHE A 209 0.02 -6.95 3.23
C PHE A 209 1.17 -6.27 3.96
N HIS A 210 0.86 -5.68 5.11
CA HIS A 210 1.85 -5.28 6.10
C HIS A 210 1.68 -6.17 7.33
N ILE A 211 2.79 -6.62 7.92
CA ILE A 211 2.76 -7.56 9.05
C ILE A 211 3.72 -7.05 10.11
N GLY A 212 3.21 -6.79 11.31
CA GLY A 212 4.04 -6.59 12.49
C GLY A 212 4.50 -7.94 13.07
N ASN A 213 3.54 -8.76 13.49
CA ASN A 213 3.79 -10.10 14.02
C ASN A 213 2.75 -11.09 13.47
N ILE A 214 3.15 -12.33 13.22
CA ILE A 214 2.28 -13.40 12.74
C ILE A 214 2.79 -14.76 13.19
N SER A 215 1.88 -15.67 13.57
CA SER A 215 2.24 -17.04 13.91
C SER A 215 2.74 -17.81 12.69
N SER A 216 3.57 -18.83 12.89
CA SER A 216 4.00 -19.71 11.79
C SER A 216 2.84 -20.48 11.15
N TYR A 217 1.72 -20.65 11.86
CA TYR A 217 0.53 -21.32 11.35
C TYR A 217 -0.26 -20.41 10.40
N ASP A 218 -0.50 -19.16 10.81
CA ASP A 218 -1.16 -18.14 9.97
C ASP A 218 -0.28 -17.73 8.78
N ARG A 219 1.05 -17.73 8.96
CA ARG A 219 1.97 -17.35 7.88
C ARG A 219 1.89 -18.29 6.68
N ARG A 220 1.56 -19.57 6.88
CA ARG A 220 1.45 -20.58 5.80
C ARG A 220 0.43 -20.19 4.73
N ILE A 221 -0.73 -19.65 5.12
CA ILE A 221 -1.76 -19.27 4.16
C ILE A 221 -1.34 -18.05 3.34
N LEU A 222 -0.67 -17.05 3.96
CA LEU A 222 -0.11 -15.90 3.24
C LEU A 222 1.00 -16.31 2.28
N ASP A 223 1.93 -17.16 2.72
CA ASP A 223 3.01 -17.64 1.86
C ASP A 223 2.46 -18.39 0.64
N GLU A 224 1.34 -19.11 0.79
CA GLU A 224 0.70 -19.76 -0.35
C GLU A 224 0.11 -18.76 -1.35
N TYR A 225 -0.50 -17.67 -0.88
CA TYR A 225 -0.97 -16.61 -1.78
C TYR A 225 0.17 -15.80 -2.41
N GLN A 226 1.33 -15.71 -1.75
CA GLN A 226 2.49 -14.99 -2.28
C GLN A 226 3.19 -15.77 -3.40
N LYS A 227 3.08 -17.11 -3.42
CA LYS A 227 3.68 -17.95 -4.45
C LYS A 227 3.09 -17.63 -5.83
N VAL A 228 3.98 -17.57 -6.81
CA VAL A 228 3.59 -17.48 -8.22
C VAL A 228 2.95 -18.79 -8.64
N GLN A 229 1.71 -18.75 -9.12
CA GLN A 229 1.06 -19.90 -9.74
C GLN A 229 1.29 -19.86 -11.26
N GLY A 230 2.10 -20.79 -11.77
CA GLY A 230 2.31 -21.01 -13.21
C GLY A 230 3.63 -20.46 -13.78
N PHE A 231 4.07 -21.08 -14.88
CA PHE A 231 5.21 -20.65 -15.69
C PHE A 231 4.72 -19.62 -16.72
N ARG A 232 5.18 -18.36 -16.63
CA ARG A 232 4.97 -17.34 -17.66
C ARG A 232 6.29 -17.01 -18.33
N ILE A 233 6.30 -17.09 -19.67
CA ILE A 233 7.48 -16.97 -20.55
C ILE A 233 7.91 -15.49 -20.76
N ASP A 234 7.11 -14.52 -20.31
CA ASP A 234 7.41 -13.10 -20.52
C ASP A 234 8.26 -12.51 -19.38
N LEU A 235 9.55 -12.33 -19.67
CA LEU A 235 10.58 -11.73 -18.79
C LEU A 235 10.30 -10.26 -18.42
N THR A 236 9.27 -9.62 -18.99
CA THR A 236 8.91 -8.22 -18.68
C THR A 236 7.83 -8.07 -17.61
N THR A 237 7.17 -9.16 -17.22
CA THR A 237 6.17 -9.15 -16.16
C THR A 237 6.75 -9.78 -14.90
N TYR A 238 7.05 -8.97 -13.87
CA TYR A 238 7.32 -9.49 -12.53
C TYR A 238 6.07 -10.25 -12.05
N SER A 239 6.04 -11.56 -12.24
CA SER A 239 4.96 -12.39 -11.73
C SER A 239 5.15 -12.48 -10.21
N SER A 240 4.41 -11.69 -9.45
CA SER A 240 4.12 -11.98 -8.05
C SER A 240 2.89 -12.89 -7.96
N GLY A 241 2.71 -13.62 -6.85
CA GLY A 241 1.44 -14.26 -6.56
C GLY A 241 0.30 -13.24 -6.38
N ASP A 242 -0.78 -13.63 -5.73
CA ASP A 242 -1.92 -12.72 -5.49
C ASP A 242 -1.54 -11.56 -4.53
N ILE A 243 -0.44 -11.70 -3.78
CA ILE A 243 -0.06 -10.75 -2.72
C ILE A 243 1.43 -10.38 -2.74
N GLU A 244 1.73 -9.24 -2.12
CA GLU A 244 3.07 -8.85 -1.69
C GLU A 244 3.07 -8.53 -0.19
N VAL A 245 3.84 -9.30 0.59
CA VAL A 245 3.95 -9.13 2.03
C VAL A 245 5.16 -8.25 2.38
N LYS A 246 4.94 -7.31 3.30
CA LYS A 246 5.99 -6.53 3.94
C LYS A 246 5.95 -6.70 5.43
N VAL A 247 7.09 -7.09 6.00
CA VAL A 247 7.24 -7.20 7.45
C VAL A 247 7.71 -5.85 7.98
N LEU A 248 6.95 -5.27 8.90
CA LEU A 248 7.24 -4.00 9.56
C LEU A 248 8.10 -4.29 10.80
N GLN A 249 9.38 -3.93 10.73
CA GLN A 249 10.35 -4.12 11.81
C GLN A 249 11.26 -2.91 11.94
N GLU A 250 11.60 -2.57 13.18
CA GLU A 250 12.61 -1.56 13.51
C GLU A 250 13.32 -1.94 14.81
N LYS A 251 14.41 -1.21 15.09
CA LYS A 251 15.10 -1.20 16.38
C LYS A 251 14.23 -0.71 17.55
N TYR A 252 13.23 0.14 17.30
CA TYR A 252 12.42 0.78 18.34
C TYR A 252 10.99 0.22 18.35
N GLU A 253 10.43 0.07 19.55
CA GLU A 253 9.01 -0.24 19.72
C GLU A 253 8.16 0.96 19.29
N ARG A 254 7.00 0.68 18.67
CA ARG A 254 6.03 1.71 18.29
C ARG A 254 4.62 1.25 18.63
N PRO A 255 3.74 2.19 19.02
CA PRO A 255 2.33 1.89 19.21
C PRO A 255 1.68 1.53 17.86
N PHE A 256 0.64 0.70 17.91
CA PHE A 256 -0.12 0.20 16.76
C PHE A 256 -0.42 1.27 15.71
N TYR A 257 -1.03 2.38 16.14
CA TYR A 257 -1.48 3.42 15.23
C TYR A 257 -0.32 4.08 14.47
N ALA A 258 0.88 4.16 15.06
CA ALA A 258 2.05 4.74 14.40
C ALA A 258 2.58 3.85 13.27
N TRP A 259 2.39 2.53 13.34
CA TRP A 259 2.70 1.62 12.23
C TRP A 259 1.73 1.79 11.06
N GLN A 260 0.44 1.97 11.35
CA GLN A 260 -0.58 2.19 10.33
C GLN A 260 -0.27 3.43 9.48
N LEU A 261 0.22 4.49 10.11
CA LEU A 261 0.66 5.71 9.45
C LEU A 261 1.78 5.46 8.42
N ILE A 262 2.83 4.75 8.81
CA ILE A 262 3.94 4.36 7.92
C ILE A 262 3.48 3.48 6.77
N GLU A 263 2.64 2.50 7.10
CA GLU A 263 2.07 1.59 6.12
C GLU A 263 1.28 2.34 5.04
N ILE A 264 0.47 3.32 5.43
CA ILE A 264 -0.37 4.07 4.48
C ILE A 264 0.52 4.76 3.44
N GLN A 265 1.59 5.40 3.88
CA GLN A 265 2.53 6.08 3.00
C GLN A 265 3.27 5.07 2.10
N ASP A 266 3.72 3.95 2.64
CA ASP A 266 4.36 2.91 1.85
C ASP A 266 3.41 2.29 0.83
N CYS A 267 2.19 1.94 1.23
CA CYS A 267 1.22 1.30 0.36
C CYS A 267 0.69 2.22 -0.73
N HIS A 268 0.53 3.52 -0.41
CA HIS A 268 0.26 4.54 -1.43
C HIS A 268 1.35 4.53 -2.51
N MET A 269 2.63 4.53 -2.12
CA MET A 269 3.73 4.47 -3.09
C MET A 269 3.82 3.10 -3.80
N ARG A 270 3.57 1.99 -3.11
CA ARG A 270 3.58 0.64 -3.72
C ARG A 270 2.55 0.49 -4.81
N SER A 271 1.36 1.04 -4.59
CA SER A 271 0.22 0.91 -5.49
C SER A 271 0.19 1.94 -6.61
N LYS A 272 0.88 3.08 -6.45
CA LYS A 272 0.96 4.14 -7.47
C LYS A 272 1.51 3.59 -8.80
N TYR A 273 0.74 3.78 -9.87
CA TYR A 273 0.95 3.23 -11.23
C TYR A 273 0.93 1.70 -11.35
N HIS A 274 0.90 0.95 -10.25
CA HIS A 274 0.68 -0.50 -10.29
C HIS A 274 -0.82 -0.83 -10.31
N SER A 275 -1.60 -0.03 -9.60
CA SER A 275 -3.04 -0.20 -9.42
C SER A 275 -3.78 1.04 -9.89
N LYS A 276 -4.94 0.84 -10.53
CA LYS A 276 -5.84 1.93 -10.92
C LYS A 276 -6.60 2.45 -9.70
N TRP A 277 -7.17 1.52 -8.93
CA TRP A 277 -7.81 1.78 -7.65
C TRP A 277 -7.14 0.98 -6.53
N THR A 278 -7.06 1.60 -5.36
CA THR A 278 -6.49 0.99 -4.16
C THR A 278 -7.39 1.25 -2.96
N ALA A 279 -7.91 0.19 -2.35
CA ALA A 279 -8.65 0.28 -1.09
C ALA A 279 -7.70 0.20 0.11
N PHE A 280 -7.92 1.03 1.13
CA PHE A 280 -7.15 1.02 2.39
C PHE A 280 -8.06 0.52 3.51
N ILE A 281 -7.94 -0.77 3.85
CA ILE A 281 -8.83 -1.43 4.81
C ILE A 281 -8.06 -2.40 5.71
N ASP A 282 -8.67 -2.77 6.82
CA ASP A 282 -8.14 -3.67 7.84
C ASP A 282 -8.56 -5.13 7.55
N ILE A 283 -7.86 -6.12 8.13
CA ILE A 283 -8.09 -7.55 7.82
C ILE A 283 -9.50 -8.04 8.22
N ASP A 284 -10.11 -7.38 9.19
CA ASP A 284 -11.45 -7.59 9.72
C ASP A 284 -12.50 -6.73 9.02
N GLU A 285 -12.21 -6.22 7.82
CA GLU A 285 -13.13 -5.39 7.05
C GLU A 285 -13.48 -6.04 5.70
N ARG A 286 -14.70 -5.83 5.21
CA ARG A 286 -15.20 -6.35 3.93
C ARG A 286 -15.95 -5.28 3.16
N ILE A 287 -15.54 -5.01 1.94
CA ILE A 287 -16.30 -4.18 0.99
C ILE A 287 -17.24 -5.09 0.23
N HIS A 288 -18.55 -4.84 0.26
CA HIS A 288 -19.53 -5.65 -0.46
C HIS A 288 -20.56 -4.75 -1.14
N THR A 289 -20.87 -5.02 -2.40
CA THR A 289 -21.96 -4.31 -3.09
C THR A 289 -23.31 -4.97 -2.81
N THR A 290 -24.33 -4.13 -2.64
CA THR A 290 -25.73 -4.54 -2.53
C THR A 290 -26.47 -4.42 -3.86
N GLU A 291 -25.81 -3.94 -4.91
CA GLU A 291 -26.38 -3.87 -6.26
C GLU A 291 -26.41 -5.26 -6.89
N LYS A 292 -27.58 -5.64 -7.42
CA LYS A 292 -27.76 -6.95 -8.05
C LYS A 292 -26.89 -7.07 -9.30
N ASN A 293 -26.17 -8.19 -9.42
CA ASN A 293 -25.30 -8.51 -10.57
C ASN A 293 -24.16 -7.52 -10.83
N LYS A 294 -23.77 -6.73 -9.82
CA LYS A 294 -22.55 -5.94 -9.87
C LYS A 294 -21.57 -6.45 -8.83
N THR A 295 -20.31 -6.19 -9.07
CA THR A 295 -19.21 -6.30 -8.12
C THR A 295 -18.72 -4.91 -7.77
N PHE A 296 -17.90 -4.78 -6.73
CA PHE A 296 -17.29 -3.51 -6.40
C PHE A 296 -16.47 -2.93 -7.56
N ILE A 297 -15.76 -3.77 -8.32
CA ILE A 297 -15.00 -3.29 -9.48
C ILE A 297 -15.90 -2.72 -10.58
N ASP A 298 -17.13 -3.20 -10.75
CA ASP A 298 -18.08 -2.62 -11.71
C ASP A 298 -18.46 -1.19 -11.32
N ILE A 299 -18.70 -0.95 -10.02
CA ILE A 299 -18.96 0.40 -9.49
C ILE A 299 -17.75 1.32 -9.71
N LEU A 300 -16.53 0.81 -9.51
CA LEU A 300 -15.31 1.58 -9.76
C LEU A 300 -15.10 1.91 -11.23
N ASN A 301 -15.44 0.98 -12.14
CA ASN A 301 -15.33 1.17 -13.58
C ASN A 301 -16.28 2.27 -14.08
N GLU A 302 -17.49 2.40 -13.51
CA GLU A 302 -18.41 3.50 -13.81
C GLU A 302 -17.82 4.88 -13.48
N LEU A 303 -16.85 4.94 -12.57
CA LEU A 303 -16.18 6.19 -12.17
C LEU A 303 -14.96 6.51 -13.05
N ASP A 304 -14.55 5.63 -13.95
CA ASP A 304 -13.33 5.75 -14.75
C ASP A 304 -13.23 7.04 -15.56
N GLU A 305 -14.33 7.46 -16.17
CA GLU A 305 -14.42 8.65 -17.01
C GLU A 305 -14.61 9.94 -16.19
N THR A 306 -14.74 9.82 -14.88
CA THR A 306 -14.90 10.96 -13.97
C THR A 306 -13.56 11.43 -13.41
N ASN A 307 -13.57 12.64 -12.84
CA ASN A 307 -12.46 13.19 -12.07
C ASN A 307 -12.46 12.75 -10.59
N VAL A 308 -13.10 11.62 -10.26
CA VAL A 308 -13.07 11.07 -8.90
C VAL A 308 -11.70 10.43 -8.65
N ALA A 309 -11.09 10.79 -7.53
CA ALA A 309 -9.82 10.21 -7.07
C ALA A 309 -9.94 9.51 -5.72
N GLU A 310 -11.03 9.76 -4.98
CA GLU A 310 -11.31 9.11 -3.70
C GLU A 310 -12.80 8.79 -3.60
N ILE A 311 -13.07 7.61 -3.05
CA ILE A 311 -14.39 7.19 -2.58
C ILE A 311 -14.28 6.94 -1.08
N LYS A 312 -15.07 7.66 -0.30
CA LYS A 312 -15.24 7.42 1.13
C LYS A 312 -16.45 6.52 1.36
N MET A 313 -16.24 5.48 2.17
CA MET A 313 -17.27 4.48 2.45
C MET A 313 -17.72 4.57 3.90
N PRO A 314 -19.04 4.65 4.17
CA PRO A 314 -19.55 4.57 5.54
C PRO A 314 -19.38 3.14 6.05
N HIS A 315 -18.90 3.01 7.30
CA HIS A 315 -18.72 1.69 7.89
C HIS A 315 -20.00 1.22 8.59
N VAL A 316 -20.26 -0.07 8.48
CA VAL A 316 -21.29 -0.80 9.20
C VAL A 316 -20.59 -1.74 10.16
N LYS A 317 -20.77 -1.51 11.47
CA LYS A 317 -20.15 -2.35 12.50
C LYS A 317 -20.89 -3.68 12.60
N VAL A 318 -20.20 -4.77 12.33
CA VAL A 318 -20.70 -6.14 12.52
C VAL A 318 -20.29 -6.62 13.91
N VAL A 319 -21.21 -7.21 14.65
CA VAL A 319 -20.96 -7.75 16.00
C VAL A 319 -20.17 -9.05 15.89
N LYS A 320 -18.87 -9.02 16.19
CA LYS A 320 -18.01 -10.20 16.29
C LYS A 320 -17.87 -10.61 17.77
N ASN A 321 -18.66 -11.58 18.19
CA ASN A 321 -18.77 -12.02 19.59
C ASN A 321 -18.30 -13.46 19.83
N GLY A 322 -17.40 -13.97 18.99
CA GLY A 322 -16.84 -15.31 19.14
C GLY A 322 -15.36 -15.35 18.78
N GLU A 323 -14.72 -16.43 19.22
CA GLU A 323 -13.32 -16.72 18.93
C GLU A 323 -13.15 -17.32 17.53
N THR A 324 -11.95 -17.12 16.96
CA THR A 324 -11.52 -17.81 15.73
C THR A 324 -10.84 -19.13 16.11
N PRO A 325 -11.18 -20.26 15.47
CA PRO A 325 -10.54 -21.54 15.76
C PRO A 325 -9.01 -21.50 15.61
N PRO A 326 -8.25 -22.14 16.52
CA PRO A 326 -6.79 -22.11 16.47
C PRO A 326 -6.19 -22.89 15.30
N LYS A 327 -6.91 -23.91 14.79
CA LYS A 327 -6.43 -24.79 13.72
C LYS A 327 -7.58 -25.29 12.85
N TYR A 328 -7.23 -25.62 11.60
CA TYR A 328 -8.08 -26.35 10.68
C TYR A 328 -8.32 -27.79 11.16
N GLU A 329 -9.60 -28.17 11.19
CA GLU A 329 -10.05 -29.53 11.53
C GLU A 329 -10.67 -30.23 10.32
N ASN A 330 -11.63 -29.58 9.65
CA ASN A 330 -12.35 -30.14 8.50
C ASN A 330 -13.09 -29.03 7.72
N SER A 331 -13.65 -29.38 6.57
CA SER A 331 -14.35 -28.43 5.69
C SER A 331 -15.66 -27.88 6.29
N GLU A 332 -16.34 -28.65 7.13
CA GLU A 332 -17.58 -28.23 7.78
C GLU A 332 -17.31 -27.14 8.83
N GLN A 333 -16.20 -27.23 9.56
CA GLN A 333 -15.71 -26.17 10.44
C GLN A 333 -15.61 -24.84 9.67
N ILE A 334 -14.92 -24.82 8.52
CA ILE A 334 -14.74 -23.60 7.73
C ILE A 334 -16.07 -23.02 7.26
N LYS A 335 -16.99 -23.89 6.83
CA LYS A 335 -18.31 -23.45 6.39
C LYS A 335 -19.03 -22.66 7.48
N ASN A 336 -18.89 -23.05 8.75
CA ASN A 336 -19.54 -22.40 9.87
C ASN A 336 -18.72 -21.24 10.47
N GLU A 337 -17.42 -21.18 10.20
CA GLU A 337 -16.48 -20.24 10.83
C GLU A 337 -16.09 -19.04 9.97
N ILE A 338 -16.44 -19.00 8.68
CA ILE A 338 -16.26 -17.77 7.88
C ILE A 338 -17.10 -16.61 8.45
N PHE A 339 -16.47 -15.45 8.61
CA PHE A 339 -17.00 -14.30 9.31
C PHE A 339 -18.24 -13.74 8.63
N THR A 340 -18.24 -13.64 7.30
CA THR A 340 -19.37 -13.17 6.50
C THR A 340 -20.65 -13.99 6.68
N ARG A 341 -20.54 -15.26 7.05
CA ARG A 341 -21.69 -16.12 7.36
C ARG A 341 -22.01 -16.11 8.86
N LYS A 342 -20.99 -16.25 9.71
CA LYS A 342 -21.14 -16.41 11.16
C LYS A 342 -21.69 -15.16 11.83
N TYR A 343 -21.28 -13.97 11.39
CA TYR A 343 -21.63 -12.70 12.02
C TYR A 343 -22.50 -11.85 11.07
N THR A 344 -23.80 -11.78 11.37
CA THR A 344 -24.81 -11.11 10.54
C THR A 344 -25.40 -9.86 11.17
N LYS A 345 -25.22 -9.67 12.48
CA LYS A 345 -25.80 -8.56 13.25
C LYS A 345 -24.99 -7.29 13.07
N THR A 346 -25.65 -6.21 12.70
CA THR A 346 -25.01 -4.92 12.40
C THR A 346 -25.65 -3.74 13.11
N ALA A 347 -24.82 -2.75 13.48
CA ALA A 347 -25.27 -1.41 13.83
C ALA A 347 -25.53 -0.56 12.56
N PRO A 348 -26.22 0.59 12.65
CA PRO A 348 -26.44 1.46 11.51
C PRO A 348 -25.13 2.00 10.91
N PRO A 349 -25.12 2.39 9.61
CA PRO A 349 -23.95 2.97 8.98
C PRO A 349 -23.46 4.24 9.68
N ALA A 350 -22.14 4.42 9.76
CA ALA A 350 -21.51 5.58 10.39
C ALA A 350 -20.28 6.09 9.62
N TRP A 351 -20.04 7.40 9.69
CA TRP A 351 -18.98 8.09 8.95
C TRP A 351 -17.69 8.36 9.74
N TYR A 352 -17.76 8.35 11.08
CA TYR A 352 -16.63 8.73 11.96
C TYR A 352 -15.43 7.77 11.95
N ALA A 353 -15.49 6.67 11.20
CA ALA A 353 -14.38 5.74 10.96
C ALA A 353 -14.47 5.17 9.52
N SER A 354 -14.80 6.04 8.56
CA SER A 354 -14.82 5.67 7.14
C SER A 354 -13.44 5.18 6.67
N LYS A 355 -13.44 4.42 5.58
CA LYS A 355 -12.23 4.07 4.85
C LYS A 355 -12.34 4.57 3.42
N ALA A 356 -11.18 4.71 2.79
CA ALA A 356 -11.07 5.30 1.47
C ALA A 356 -10.58 4.29 0.42
N VAL A 357 -11.13 4.42 -0.78
CA VAL A 357 -10.62 3.80 -2.00
C VAL A 357 -10.14 4.90 -2.92
N ILE A 358 -8.87 4.85 -3.31
CA ILE A 358 -8.19 5.95 -3.99
C ILE A 358 -7.71 5.56 -5.38
N ARG A 359 -7.54 6.55 -6.25
CA ARG A 359 -6.62 6.48 -7.38
C ARG A 359 -5.25 6.93 -6.91
N PRO A 360 -4.29 6.02 -6.71
CA PRO A 360 -3.02 6.35 -6.03
C PRO A 360 -2.17 7.35 -6.82
N ASP A 361 -2.38 7.48 -8.13
CA ASP A 361 -1.70 8.45 -9.00
C ASP A 361 -2.41 9.82 -9.10
N ARG A 362 -3.53 10.01 -8.39
CA ARG A 362 -4.35 11.24 -8.36
C ARG A 362 -4.43 11.92 -6.99
N ILE A 363 -3.64 11.46 -6.03
CA ILE A 363 -3.56 12.05 -4.70
C ILE A 363 -2.11 12.37 -4.33
N GLY A 364 -1.95 13.34 -3.44
CA GLY A 364 -0.66 13.77 -2.89
C GLY A 364 -0.40 13.24 -1.49
N ILE A 365 -1.41 13.25 -0.62
CA ILE A 365 -1.28 12.91 0.81
C ILE A 365 -2.48 12.09 1.24
N MET A 366 -2.22 10.97 1.91
CA MET A 366 -3.23 10.05 2.44
C MET A 366 -3.16 10.04 3.98
N SER A 367 -4.32 10.00 4.64
CA SER A 367 -4.49 9.72 6.07
C SER A 367 -5.08 8.32 6.28
N ILE A 368 -5.34 7.93 7.53
CA ILE A 368 -5.94 6.65 7.91
C ILE A 368 -7.34 6.47 7.30
N HIS A 369 -8.14 7.52 7.28
CA HIS A 369 -9.56 7.45 6.92
C HIS A 369 -9.89 8.11 5.59
N GLU A 370 -9.06 9.06 5.13
CA GLU A 370 -9.32 9.84 3.93
C GLU A 370 -8.06 10.45 3.31
N VAL A 371 -8.21 10.96 2.09
CA VAL A 371 -7.22 11.73 1.36
C VAL A 371 -7.19 13.15 1.91
N ILE A 372 -6.04 13.58 2.42
CA ILE A 372 -5.84 14.95 2.89
C ILE A 372 -5.64 15.91 1.70
N ALA A 373 -4.94 15.45 0.65
CA ALA A 373 -4.61 16.28 -0.50
C ALA A 373 -4.79 15.54 -1.83
N LEU A 374 -5.65 16.10 -2.68
CA LEU A 374 -5.94 15.65 -4.03
C LEU A 374 -5.07 16.39 -5.06
N GLU A 375 -4.71 15.71 -6.15
CA GLU A 375 -4.12 16.39 -7.31
C GLU A 375 -5.12 17.38 -7.93
N PRO A 376 -4.66 18.51 -8.50
CA PRO A 376 -5.54 19.53 -9.06
C PRO A 376 -6.55 18.98 -10.08
N GLY A 377 -7.82 19.32 -9.88
CA GLY A 377 -8.93 18.93 -10.77
C GLY A 377 -9.62 17.62 -10.39
N TYR A 378 -9.15 16.90 -9.37
CA TYR A 378 -9.81 15.70 -8.84
C TYR A 378 -10.70 16.02 -7.64
N LYS A 379 -11.64 15.12 -7.34
CA LYS A 379 -12.56 15.23 -6.21
C LYS A 379 -12.70 13.92 -5.45
N SER A 380 -13.10 14.04 -4.19
CA SER A 380 -13.58 12.95 -3.35
C SER A 380 -15.10 12.87 -3.45
N ILE A 381 -15.63 11.65 -3.35
CA ILE A 381 -17.08 11.41 -3.21
C ILE A 381 -17.36 10.50 -2.03
N GLU A 382 -18.56 10.63 -1.48
CA GLU A 382 -19.11 9.72 -0.49
C GLU A 382 -20.03 8.73 -1.19
N MET A 383 -19.83 7.44 -0.93
CA MET A 383 -20.67 6.40 -1.53
C MET A 383 -21.96 6.19 -0.73
N ASP A 384 -23.07 5.95 -1.45
CA ASP A 384 -24.33 5.58 -0.81
C ASP A 384 -24.21 4.20 -0.16
N SER A 385 -24.48 4.14 1.16
CA SER A 385 -24.50 2.90 1.94
C SER A 385 -25.50 1.86 1.41
N LYS A 386 -26.47 2.26 0.58
CA LYS A 386 -27.42 1.37 -0.07
C LYS A 386 -26.87 0.68 -1.33
N LYS A 387 -25.75 1.14 -1.87
CA LYS A 387 -25.07 0.56 -3.04
C LYS A 387 -23.83 -0.23 -2.66
N LEU A 388 -23.11 0.28 -1.67
CA LEU A 388 -21.85 -0.27 -1.20
C LEU A 388 -21.86 -0.29 0.32
N VAL A 389 -21.71 -1.48 0.89
CA VAL A 389 -21.62 -1.68 2.32
C VAL A 389 -20.19 -2.03 2.66
N PHE A 390 -19.59 -1.22 3.53
CA PHE A 390 -18.29 -1.48 4.09
C PHE A 390 -18.48 -2.02 5.51
N ARG A 391 -18.29 -3.33 5.69
CA ARG A 391 -18.51 -4.05 6.95
C ARG A 391 -17.23 -4.12 7.75
N HIS A 392 -17.28 -3.71 9.01
CA HIS A 392 -16.17 -3.81 9.96
C HIS A 392 -16.53 -4.81 11.05
N TYR A 393 -15.87 -5.96 11.10
CA TYR A 393 -16.11 -7.05 12.05
C TYR A 393 -15.53 -6.75 13.42
N LYS A 394 -16.26 -5.94 14.18
CA LYS A 394 -15.78 -5.34 15.40
C LYS A 394 -15.94 -6.29 16.59
N ASP A 395 -14.80 -6.75 17.09
CA ASP A 395 -14.71 -7.68 18.22
C ASP A 395 -15.36 -7.12 19.51
N THR A 396 -16.04 -7.97 20.29
CA THR A 396 -16.65 -7.60 21.59
C THR A 396 -16.01 -8.32 22.79
N LEU A 397 -14.99 -9.16 22.58
CA LEU A 397 -14.39 -10.02 23.59
C LEU A 397 -12.97 -9.58 23.98
N HIS A 398 -12.15 -9.19 23.01
CA HIS A 398 -10.70 -9.06 23.16
C HIS A 398 -10.16 -7.66 22.83
N ARG A 399 -11.00 -6.63 22.69
CA ARG A 399 -10.48 -5.27 22.50
C ARG A 399 -9.85 -4.78 23.79
N VAL A 400 -8.79 -4.00 23.61
CA VAL A 400 -8.14 -3.25 24.71
C VAL A 400 -9.11 -2.24 25.33
N SER A 401 -10.02 -1.68 24.54
CA SER A 401 -11.05 -0.75 24.99
C SER A 401 -12.34 -0.82 24.14
N GLY A 402 -13.47 -0.51 24.79
CA GLY A 402 -14.79 -0.41 24.15
C GLY A 402 -15.37 -1.75 23.72
N ASN A 403 -15.24 -2.81 24.55
CA ASN A 403 -15.87 -4.12 24.30
C ASN A 403 -17.41 -4.05 24.36
N ASP A 404 -17.94 -3.05 25.05
CA ASP A 404 -19.35 -2.71 25.22
C ASP A 404 -19.91 -1.84 24.09
N TRP A 405 -19.15 -1.61 22.99
CA TRP A 405 -19.55 -0.70 21.92
C TRP A 405 -20.93 -1.00 21.32
N ALA A 406 -21.39 -2.25 21.40
CA ALA A 406 -22.67 -2.70 20.85
C ALA A 406 -23.87 -2.45 21.80
N GLN A 407 -23.63 -2.17 23.09
CA GLN A 407 -24.72 -2.08 24.08
C GLN A 407 -25.64 -0.87 23.87
N ASN A 408 -25.12 0.22 23.31
CA ASN A 408 -25.85 1.47 23.06
C ASN A 408 -26.24 1.65 21.58
N GLU A 409 -26.15 0.60 20.77
CA GLU A 409 -26.40 0.64 19.33
C GLU A 409 -27.70 -0.09 18.97
N THR A 410 -28.40 0.39 17.96
CA THR A 410 -29.56 -0.32 17.40
C THR A 410 -29.07 -1.46 16.51
N ILE A 411 -28.93 -2.65 17.09
CA ILE A 411 -28.45 -3.84 16.37
C ILE A 411 -29.61 -4.53 15.63
N SER A 412 -29.39 -4.84 14.35
CA SER A 412 -30.35 -5.58 13.51
C SER A 412 -29.66 -6.67 12.69
N ASP A 413 -30.40 -7.70 12.30
CA ASP A 413 -29.90 -8.73 11.39
C ASP A 413 -29.77 -8.20 9.97
N ASN A 414 -28.58 -8.35 9.40
CA ASN A 414 -28.24 -7.88 8.05
C ASN A 414 -27.28 -8.88 7.38
N PRO A 415 -27.73 -10.11 7.04
CA PRO A 415 -26.89 -11.10 6.40
C PRO A 415 -26.52 -10.71 4.96
N ILE A 416 -25.34 -11.15 4.50
CA ILE A 416 -25.06 -11.23 3.05
C ILE A 416 -25.86 -12.43 2.50
N SER A 417 -26.23 -12.39 1.22
CA SER A 417 -26.99 -13.46 0.58
C SER A 417 -26.34 -14.84 0.78
N SER A 418 -27.17 -15.86 0.99
CA SER A 418 -26.69 -17.24 1.16
C SER A 418 -25.88 -17.69 -0.05
N GLU A 419 -26.34 -17.37 -1.27
CA GLU A 419 -25.63 -17.67 -2.52
C GLU A 419 -24.19 -17.14 -2.52
N TYR A 420 -23.99 -15.87 -2.14
CA TYR A 420 -22.65 -15.29 -2.08
C TYR A 420 -21.81 -15.95 -1.00
N THR A 421 -22.35 -16.13 0.21
CA THR A 421 -21.60 -16.75 1.31
C THR A 421 -21.30 -18.24 1.06
N ASP A 422 -22.14 -18.97 0.32
CA ASP A 422 -21.93 -20.35 -0.11
C ASP A 422 -20.77 -20.45 -1.10
N LEU A 423 -20.74 -19.56 -2.09
CA LEU A 423 -19.62 -19.48 -3.04
C LEU A 423 -18.32 -19.07 -2.35
N LEU A 424 -18.36 -18.08 -1.46
CA LEU A 424 -17.19 -17.66 -0.69
C LEU A 424 -16.66 -18.81 0.18
N ALA A 425 -17.55 -19.49 0.92
CA ALA A 425 -17.16 -20.64 1.74
C ALA A 425 -16.47 -21.72 0.91
N LYS A 426 -17.00 -22.04 -0.27
CA LYS A 426 -16.38 -23.00 -1.19
C LYS A 426 -14.94 -22.62 -1.54
N LYS A 427 -14.71 -21.35 -1.95
CA LYS A 427 -13.37 -20.84 -2.29
C LYS A 427 -12.41 -20.87 -1.09
N VAL A 428 -12.88 -20.47 0.09
CA VAL A 428 -12.09 -20.49 1.33
C VAL A 428 -11.73 -21.93 1.70
N ILE A 429 -12.68 -22.86 1.64
CA ILE A 429 -12.44 -24.29 1.88
C ILE A 429 -11.38 -24.84 0.92
N GLU A 430 -11.52 -24.60 -0.38
CA GLU A 430 -10.56 -25.05 -1.39
C GLU A 430 -9.13 -24.57 -1.06
N LYS A 431 -8.98 -23.29 -0.70
CA LYS A 431 -7.68 -22.73 -0.32
C LYS A 431 -7.14 -23.33 0.98
N VAL A 432 -7.95 -23.35 2.03
CA VAL A 432 -7.54 -23.82 3.37
C VAL A 432 -7.13 -25.29 3.30
N LYS A 433 -7.92 -26.14 2.64
CA LYS A 433 -7.58 -27.55 2.43
C LYS A 433 -6.24 -27.68 1.72
N PHE A 434 -6.06 -26.93 0.64
CA PHE A 434 -4.81 -26.95 -0.11
C PHE A 434 -3.59 -26.52 0.72
N VAL A 435 -3.74 -25.67 1.74
CA VAL A 435 -2.62 -25.27 2.60
C VAL A 435 -2.41 -26.24 3.76
N TYR A 436 -3.48 -26.65 4.44
CA TYR A 436 -3.40 -27.30 5.74
C TYR A 436 -3.56 -28.83 5.70
N GLU A 437 -4.11 -29.41 4.62
CA GLU A 437 -4.13 -30.88 4.41
C GLU A 437 -2.86 -31.38 3.70
N LYS A 438 -1.96 -30.49 3.26
CA LYS A 438 -0.66 -30.88 2.71
C LYS A 438 0.13 -31.65 3.77
N VAL A 439 0.39 -32.93 3.50
CA VAL A 439 1.31 -33.74 4.29
C VAL A 439 2.74 -33.25 4.03
N PRO A 440 3.49 -32.78 5.05
CA PRO A 440 4.88 -32.40 4.86
C PRO A 440 5.69 -33.59 4.32
N ALA A 441 6.65 -33.33 3.43
CA ALA A 441 7.59 -34.37 3.02
C ALA A 441 8.35 -34.86 4.26
N ASN A 442 8.06 -36.10 4.69
CA ASN A 442 8.80 -36.73 5.75
C ASN A 442 10.04 -37.40 5.13
N CYS A 443 11.21 -36.81 5.36
CA CYS A 443 12.47 -37.35 4.84
C CYS A 443 12.72 -38.80 5.28
N SER A 444 12.18 -39.19 6.45
CA SER A 444 12.29 -40.55 6.99
C SER A 444 11.40 -41.57 6.28
N THR A 445 10.43 -41.12 5.46
CA THR A 445 9.59 -41.99 4.62
C THR A 445 10.03 -42.01 3.16
N ILE A 446 11.09 -41.28 2.79
CA ILE A 446 11.66 -41.34 1.45
C ILE A 446 12.36 -42.70 1.30
N PRO A 447 11.96 -43.55 0.34
CA PRO A 447 12.59 -44.85 0.16
C PRO A 447 14.10 -44.72 -0.06
N VAL A 448 14.89 -45.56 0.62
CA VAL A 448 16.36 -45.52 0.59
C VAL A 448 16.92 -45.59 -0.84
N TYR A 449 16.26 -46.28 -1.76
CA TYR A 449 16.70 -46.36 -3.17
C TYR A 449 16.68 -45.02 -3.91
N MET A 450 15.83 -44.07 -3.49
CA MET A 450 15.78 -42.72 -4.06
C MET A 450 16.92 -41.83 -3.57
N THR A 451 17.53 -42.13 -2.42
CA THR A 451 18.69 -41.41 -1.89
C THR A 451 20.01 -42.06 -2.28
N SER A 452 20.06 -43.40 -2.41
CA SER A 452 21.27 -44.14 -2.79
C SER A 452 21.64 -43.99 -4.27
N SER A 453 20.66 -43.81 -5.16
CA SER A 453 20.91 -43.60 -6.60
C SER A 453 21.69 -42.33 -6.95
N ARG A 454 21.80 -41.36 -6.03
CA ARG A 454 22.64 -40.16 -6.21
C ARG A 454 24.12 -40.37 -5.88
N HIS A 455 24.46 -41.43 -5.14
CA HIS A 455 25.84 -41.73 -4.77
C HIS A 455 26.55 -42.65 -5.79
N GLU A 456 25.80 -43.35 -6.63
CA GLU A 456 26.36 -44.25 -7.65
C GLU A 456 26.76 -43.54 -8.96
N GLN A 457 26.33 -42.30 -9.20
CA GLN A 457 26.75 -41.50 -10.36
C GLN A 457 28.09 -40.74 -10.16
N LYS A 458 28.80 -40.97 -9.06
CA LYS A 458 30.14 -40.41 -8.78
C LYS A 458 31.23 -41.48 -8.64
N ARG A 459 31.11 -42.59 -9.35
CA ARG A 459 32.23 -43.52 -9.56
C ARG A 459 32.59 -43.61 -11.04
#